data_AF-A0AAU5XA53-F1
#
_entry.id   AF-A0AAU5XA53-F1
#
_cell.length_a   1.000
_cell.length_b   1.000
_cell.length_c   1.000
_cell.angle_alpha   90.00
_cell.angle_beta   90.00
_cell.angle_gamma   90.00
#
_symmetry.space_group_name_H-M   'P 1'
#
loop_
_entity.id
_entity.type
_entity.pdbx_description
1 polymer ?
#
loop_
_entity_poly.entity_id
_entity_poly.type
_entity_poly.pdbx_seq_one_letter_code
_entity_poly.pdbx_strand_id
1 'polypeptide(L)'
;MTGERTRVRMSREVRAWLAALLAEDHQMGRVVGEAVTVLFQGGFEPGAPFVIPLESALRDQHPGIALDHSYQRRLRLFQRVRRSVADLATARRRLELRIGAGGLDPDTLAETRRQYEEVVGEEARAALFSRRIQAGLNVFAARKEAVKAGYAAALANRTIDEAFAAFDESYVPGRPVDDVAPARAAADDMLRGAAELEQWLGGDTAPEISELRLETSELRLLFAVVSPDTAVLLVVGIGHDDWDRWYEQALPLARDELELEDGEFTGYDLTTFLTEYFPGEEAEIQAAAHLVRTSG
;
A
#
# COMPACT_ATOMS: atom_id res chain seq x y z
N MET A 1 30.48 -1.64 -15.70
CA MET A 1 29.05 -1.76 -15.38
C MET A 1 28.97 -2.42 -14.01
N THR A 2 28.97 -1.61 -12.96
CA THR A 2 28.87 -2.03 -11.57
C THR A 2 27.48 -2.63 -11.37
N GLY A 3 27.40 -3.97 -11.27
CA GLY A 3 26.16 -4.64 -10.87
C GLY A 3 25.87 -4.27 -9.43
N GLU A 4 25.04 -3.26 -9.22
CA GLU A 4 24.43 -3.01 -7.93
C GLU A 4 23.67 -4.28 -7.55
N ARG A 5 24.09 -4.91 -6.45
CA ARG A 5 23.47 -6.15 -5.97
C ARG A 5 22.11 -5.80 -5.42
N THR A 6 21.06 -6.29 -6.07
CA THR A 6 19.69 -6.33 -5.57
C THR A 6 19.68 -6.80 -4.12
N ARG A 7 19.01 -6.06 -3.24
CA ARG A 7 18.88 -6.36 -1.81
C ARG A 7 17.42 -6.46 -1.38
N VAL A 8 17.13 -7.44 -0.53
CA VAL A 8 15.86 -7.52 0.20
C VAL A 8 16.14 -7.26 1.67
N ARG A 9 15.36 -6.37 2.28
CA ARG A 9 15.38 -6.08 3.71
C ARG A 9 14.18 -6.75 4.38
N MET A 10 14.39 -7.32 5.56
CA MET A 10 13.35 -7.93 6.38
C MET A 10 13.50 -7.45 7.83
N SER A 11 12.40 -7.08 8.52
CA SER A 11 12.47 -6.86 9.96
C SER A 11 12.72 -8.15 10.72
N ARG A 12 12.96 -8.02 12.03
CA ARG A 12 13.04 -9.16 12.93
C ARG A 12 11.79 -10.04 12.89
N GLU A 13 10.61 -9.44 12.75
CA GLU A 13 9.34 -10.17 12.77
C GLU A 13 9.16 -11.02 11.50
N VAL A 14 9.38 -10.43 10.32
CA VAL A 14 9.32 -11.15 9.04
C VAL A 14 10.33 -12.30 9.00
N ARG A 15 11.56 -12.07 9.50
CA ARG A 15 12.59 -13.11 9.58
C ARG A 15 12.24 -14.25 10.53
N ALA A 16 11.71 -13.92 11.70
CA ALA A 16 11.28 -14.91 12.68
C ALA A 16 10.12 -15.74 12.15
N TRP A 17 9.17 -15.09 11.45
CA TRP A 17 8.06 -15.76 10.78
C TRP A 17 8.55 -16.74 9.72
N LEU A 18 9.47 -16.34 8.82
CA LEU A 18 10.00 -17.23 7.79
C LEU A 18 10.74 -18.43 8.38
N ALA A 19 11.56 -18.20 9.42
CA ALA A 19 12.25 -19.28 10.11
C ALA A 19 11.28 -20.26 10.79
N ALA A 20 10.21 -19.75 11.40
CA ALA A 20 9.16 -20.58 11.98
C ALA A 20 8.41 -21.39 10.91
N LEU A 21 8.07 -20.77 9.78
CA LEU A 21 7.43 -21.45 8.66
C LEU A 21 8.29 -22.60 8.13
N LEU A 22 9.59 -22.38 7.93
CA LEU A 22 10.51 -23.44 7.48
C LEU A 22 10.61 -24.61 8.48
N ALA A 23 10.49 -24.33 9.77
CA ALA A 23 10.51 -25.36 10.80
C ALA A 23 9.20 -26.15 10.89
N GLU A 24 8.06 -25.50 10.66
CA GLU A 24 6.72 -26.09 10.76
C GLU A 24 6.30 -26.81 9.47
N ASP A 25 6.51 -26.16 8.32
CA ASP A 25 6.22 -26.65 6.98
C ASP A 25 7.32 -26.20 6.00
N HIS A 26 8.37 -27.03 5.91
CA HIS A 26 9.52 -26.76 5.05
C HIS A 26 9.12 -26.57 3.58
N GLN A 27 8.14 -27.33 3.09
CA GLN A 27 7.71 -27.24 1.70
C GLN A 27 7.04 -25.89 1.43
N MET A 28 6.19 -25.43 2.35
CA MET A 28 5.59 -24.10 2.27
C MET A 28 6.65 -23.00 2.36
N GLY A 29 7.63 -23.15 3.26
CA GLY A 29 8.76 -22.23 3.35
C GLY A 29 9.61 -22.17 2.08
N ARG A 30 9.82 -23.30 1.39
CA ARG A 30 10.50 -23.35 0.09
C ARG A 30 9.79 -22.51 -0.97
N VAL A 31 8.47 -22.55 -1.04
CA VAL A 31 7.67 -21.71 -1.97
C VAL A 31 7.92 -20.22 -1.71
N VAL A 32 8.02 -19.79 -0.45
CA VAL A 32 8.38 -18.41 -0.11
C VAL A 32 9.81 -18.08 -0.55
N GLY A 33 10.75 -19.00 -0.30
CA GLY A 33 12.14 -18.85 -0.74
C GLY A 33 12.27 -18.71 -2.26
N GLU A 34 11.50 -19.48 -3.01
CA GLU A 34 11.41 -19.40 -4.47
C GLU A 34 10.85 -18.03 -4.90
N ALA A 35 9.76 -17.57 -4.28
CA ALA A 35 9.17 -16.26 -4.57
C ALA A 35 10.13 -15.09 -4.31
N VAL A 36 10.83 -15.10 -3.17
CA VAL A 36 11.86 -14.10 -2.86
C VAL A 36 13.04 -14.19 -3.84
N THR A 37 13.40 -15.39 -4.28
CA THR A 37 14.42 -15.60 -5.31
C THR A 37 13.97 -15.05 -6.67
N VAL A 38 12.69 -15.21 -7.05
CA VAL A 38 12.12 -14.59 -8.25
C VAL A 38 12.25 -13.07 -8.19
N LEU A 39 12.00 -12.43 -7.03
CA LEU A 39 12.22 -10.98 -6.87
C LEU A 39 13.67 -10.59 -7.09
N PHE A 40 14.62 -11.30 -6.48
CA PHE A 40 16.05 -11.02 -6.64
C PHE A 40 16.50 -11.06 -8.11
N GLN A 41 15.96 -12.00 -8.89
CA GLN A 41 16.35 -12.20 -10.29
C GLN A 41 15.54 -11.36 -11.29
N GLY A 42 14.30 -11.00 -10.94
CA GLY A 42 13.33 -10.30 -11.79
C GLY A 42 13.39 -8.77 -11.66
N GLY A 43 13.92 -8.28 -10.53
CA GLY A 43 13.86 -6.86 -10.18
C GLY A 43 12.59 -6.52 -9.41
N PHE A 44 12.57 -5.31 -8.85
CA PHE A 44 11.50 -4.86 -7.94
C PHE A 44 10.50 -3.91 -8.59
N GLU A 45 10.76 -3.45 -9.81
CA GLU A 45 9.92 -2.44 -10.46
C GLU A 45 8.52 -2.96 -10.79
N PRO A 46 7.47 -2.15 -10.62
CA PRO A 46 6.13 -2.52 -11.06
C PRO A 46 6.08 -2.82 -12.56
N GLY A 47 5.52 -3.98 -12.94
CA GLY A 47 5.55 -4.46 -14.31
C GLY A 47 6.73 -5.39 -14.63
N ALA A 48 7.66 -5.61 -13.69
CA ALA A 48 8.50 -6.80 -13.71
C ALA A 48 7.62 -8.06 -13.66
N PRO A 49 8.08 -9.20 -14.20
CA PRO A 49 7.32 -10.45 -14.16
C PRO A 49 6.84 -10.76 -12.74
N PHE A 50 5.55 -11.10 -12.61
CA PHE A 50 4.87 -11.41 -11.34
C PHE A 50 4.66 -10.23 -10.37
N VAL A 51 5.23 -9.04 -10.64
CA VAL A 51 5.11 -7.86 -9.77
C VAL A 51 4.01 -6.94 -10.27
N ILE A 52 3.01 -6.74 -9.42
CA ILE A 52 1.82 -5.94 -9.70
C ILE A 52 1.75 -4.82 -8.65
N PRO A 53 1.51 -3.55 -9.04
CA PRO A 53 1.19 -2.50 -8.06
C PRO A 53 0.02 -2.94 -7.18
N LEU A 54 0.14 -2.80 -5.86
CA LEU A 54 -0.91 -3.25 -4.94
C LEU A 54 -2.27 -2.61 -5.28
N GLU A 55 -2.29 -1.32 -5.63
CA GLU A 55 -3.53 -0.65 -5.99
C GLU A 55 -4.22 -1.29 -7.21
N SER A 56 -3.45 -1.73 -8.21
CA SER A 56 -3.97 -2.43 -9.38
C SER A 56 -4.52 -3.81 -9.02
N ALA A 57 -3.78 -4.56 -8.19
CA ALA A 57 -4.19 -5.88 -7.72
C ALA A 57 -5.50 -5.83 -6.90
N LEU A 58 -5.62 -4.85 -6.00
CA LEU A 58 -6.81 -4.66 -5.17
C LEU A 58 -7.99 -4.15 -5.99
N ARG A 59 -7.79 -3.19 -6.90
CA ARG A 59 -8.88 -2.65 -7.72
C ARG A 59 -9.55 -3.75 -8.58
N ASP A 60 -8.75 -4.67 -9.09
CA ASP A 60 -9.25 -5.77 -9.92
C ASP A 60 -10.05 -6.81 -9.12
N GLN A 61 -9.53 -7.26 -7.98
CA GLN A 61 -10.07 -8.45 -7.30
C GLN A 61 -10.77 -8.14 -5.97
N HIS A 62 -10.45 -7.01 -5.34
CA HIS A 62 -10.78 -6.69 -3.96
C HIS A 62 -11.24 -5.21 -3.82
N PRO A 63 -12.33 -4.80 -4.51
CA PRO A 63 -12.70 -3.39 -4.62
C PRO A 63 -12.99 -2.72 -3.27
N GLY A 64 -13.54 -3.46 -2.30
CA GLY A 64 -13.75 -2.95 -0.93
C GLY A 64 -12.43 -2.60 -0.24
N ILE A 65 -11.46 -3.50 -0.32
CA ILE A 65 -10.11 -3.31 0.21
C ILE A 65 -9.39 -2.16 -0.51
N ALA A 66 -9.54 -2.05 -1.83
CA ALA A 66 -8.98 -0.94 -2.61
C ALA A 66 -9.49 0.43 -2.12
N LEU A 67 -10.80 0.54 -1.83
CA LEU A 67 -11.38 1.78 -1.30
C LEU A 67 -10.87 2.11 0.11
N ASP A 68 -10.73 1.10 0.98
CA ASP A 68 -10.11 1.26 2.30
C ASP A 68 -8.65 1.72 2.18
N HIS A 69 -7.89 1.08 1.29
CA HIS A 69 -6.51 1.43 1.01
C HIS A 69 -6.36 2.89 0.56
N SER A 70 -7.15 3.34 -0.43
CA SER A 70 -7.13 4.74 -0.88
C SER A 70 -7.62 5.71 0.20
N TYR A 71 -8.58 5.32 1.05
CA TYR A 71 -9.00 6.17 2.17
C TYR A 71 -7.85 6.43 3.15
N GLN A 72 -7.12 5.38 3.53
CA GLN A 72 -5.94 5.50 4.40
C GLN A 72 -4.86 6.38 3.79
N ARG A 73 -4.59 6.25 2.49
CA ARG A 73 -3.63 7.10 1.77
C ARG A 73 -4.01 8.58 1.86
N ARG A 74 -5.29 8.92 1.65
CA ARG A 74 -5.76 10.30 1.76
C ARG A 74 -5.79 10.84 3.19
N LEU A 75 -6.00 9.99 4.20
CA LEU A 75 -5.81 10.39 5.59
C LEU A 75 -4.37 10.82 5.86
N ARG A 76 -3.36 10.07 5.37
CA ARG A 76 -1.95 10.46 5.49
C ARG A 76 -1.64 11.78 4.77
N LEU A 77 -2.12 11.94 3.53
CA LEU A 77 -1.97 13.20 2.79
C LEU A 77 -2.62 14.38 3.53
N PHE A 78 -3.81 14.16 4.10
CA PHE A 78 -4.49 15.19 4.88
C PHE A 78 -3.74 15.55 6.17
N GLN A 79 -3.14 14.58 6.86
CA GLN A 79 -2.28 14.85 8.02
C GLN A 79 -1.08 15.74 7.63
N ARG A 80 -0.50 15.54 6.44
CA ARG A 80 0.57 16.40 5.90
C ARG A 80 0.07 17.84 5.69
N VAL A 81 -1.09 18.01 5.08
CA VAL A 81 -1.72 19.34 4.90
C VAL A 81 -1.99 20.01 6.26
N ARG A 82 -2.50 19.27 7.25
CA ARG A 82 -2.71 19.81 8.61
C ARG A 82 -1.41 20.27 9.27
N ARG A 83 -0.33 19.50 9.11
CA ARG A 83 1.00 19.86 9.63
C ARG A 83 1.50 21.15 8.98
N SER A 84 1.38 21.28 7.65
CA SER A 84 1.72 22.52 6.94
C SER A 84 0.94 23.74 7.44
N VAL A 85 -0.35 23.61 7.73
CA VAL A 85 -1.15 24.71 8.33
C VAL A 85 -0.62 25.08 9.72
N ALA A 86 -0.25 24.10 10.54
CA ALA A 86 0.31 24.34 11.87
C ALA A 86 1.69 25.03 11.81
N ASP A 87 2.51 24.68 10.82
CA ASP A 87 3.81 25.32 10.57
C ASP A 87 3.63 26.79 10.18
N LEU A 88 2.66 27.10 9.32
CA LEU A 88 2.30 28.49 8.96
C LEU A 88 1.82 29.30 10.17
N ALA A 89 0.95 28.72 11.01
CA ALA A 89 0.50 29.36 12.24
C ALA A 89 1.66 29.66 13.21
N THR A 90 2.62 28.73 13.30
CA THR A 90 3.83 28.89 14.11
C THR A 90 4.73 29.99 13.54
N ALA A 91 4.92 30.03 12.22
CA ALA A 91 5.69 31.07 11.54
C ALA A 91 5.06 32.46 11.74
N ARG A 92 3.73 32.57 11.58
CA ARG A 92 2.98 33.81 11.87
C ARG A 92 3.24 34.27 13.30
N ARG A 93 3.11 33.38 14.28
CA ARG A 93 3.31 33.73 15.69
C ARG A 93 4.74 34.19 15.98
N ARG A 94 5.74 33.55 15.35
CA ARG A 94 7.15 33.97 15.46
C ARG A 94 7.37 35.38 14.93
N LEU A 95 6.78 35.71 13.77
CA LEU A 95 6.86 37.06 13.19
C LEU A 95 6.14 38.10 14.06
N GLU A 96 4.96 37.76 14.58
CA GLU A 96 4.19 38.60 15.49
C GLU A 96 5.01 38.98 16.75
N LEU A 97 5.69 38.01 17.35
CA LEU A 97 6.57 38.25 18.51
C LEU A 97 7.78 39.12 18.15
N ARG A 98 8.40 38.93 16.97
CA ARG A 98 9.51 39.79 16.50
C ARG A 98 9.09 41.24 16.31
N ILE A 99 7.88 41.46 15.79
CA ILE A 99 7.31 42.81 15.63
C ILE A 99 7.02 43.42 17.01
N GLY A 100 6.46 42.65 17.94
CA GLY A 100 6.08 43.12 19.28
C GLY A 100 7.26 43.35 20.25
N ALA A 101 8.38 42.64 20.07
CA ALA A 101 9.56 42.77 20.92
C ALA A 101 10.24 44.15 20.83
N GLY A 102 10.02 44.89 19.74
CA GLY A 102 10.70 46.16 19.47
C GLY A 102 12.21 45.99 19.24
N GLY A 103 12.93 47.08 18.99
CA GLY A 103 14.38 47.07 18.79
C GLY A 103 14.88 46.69 17.38
N LEU A 104 13.97 46.51 16.42
CA LEU A 104 14.31 46.42 15.00
C LEU A 104 14.50 47.83 14.42
N ASP A 105 15.47 48.00 13.52
CA ASP A 105 15.58 49.21 12.72
C ASP A 105 14.36 49.35 11.77
N PRO A 106 14.08 50.56 11.25
CA PRO A 106 12.90 50.82 10.43
C PRO A 106 12.77 49.93 9.19
N ASP A 107 13.88 49.61 8.53
CA ASP A 107 13.88 48.82 7.30
C ASP A 107 13.58 47.34 7.60
N THR A 108 14.22 46.79 8.64
CA THR A 108 13.97 45.43 9.11
C THR A 108 12.55 45.25 9.64
N LEU A 109 12.00 46.26 10.32
CA LEU A 109 10.61 46.24 10.79
C LEU A 109 9.61 46.23 9.63
N ALA A 110 9.84 47.06 8.61
CA ALA A 110 9.01 47.09 7.41
C ALA A 110 9.05 45.74 6.68
N GLU A 111 10.23 45.14 6.53
CA GLU A 111 10.40 43.81 5.94
C GLU A 111 9.67 42.72 6.73
N THR A 112 9.85 42.68 8.06
CA THR A 112 9.20 41.69 8.92
C THR A 112 7.67 41.81 8.87
N ARG A 113 7.14 43.04 8.75
CA ARG A 113 5.69 43.27 8.60
C ARG A 113 5.17 42.75 7.26
N ARG A 114 5.91 42.96 6.16
CA ARG A 114 5.54 42.37 4.85
C ARG A 114 5.48 40.84 4.91
N GLN A 115 6.51 40.22 5.47
CA GLN A 115 6.55 38.76 5.68
C GLN A 115 5.38 38.27 6.54
N TYR A 116 5.02 39.01 7.59
CA TYR A 116 3.87 38.66 8.43
C TYR A 116 2.55 38.67 7.64
N GLU A 117 2.30 39.71 6.84
CA GLU A 117 1.09 39.82 6.02
C GLU A 117 1.00 38.70 4.97
N GLU A 118 2.13 38.34 4.36
CA GLU A 118 2.23 37.21 3.43
C GLU A 118 1.85 35.89 4.11
N VAL A 119 2.49 35.57 5.25
CA VAL A 119 2.22 34.34 6.00
C VAL A 119 0.77 34.29 6.51
N VAL A 120 0.18 35.41 6.93
CA VAL A 120 -1.25 35.48 7.30
C VAL A 120 -2.14 35.09 6.12
N GLY A 121 -1.84 35.60 4.93
CA GLY A 121 -2.58 35.28 3.72
C GLY A 121 -2.43 33.81 3.32
N GLU A 122 -1.23 33.25 3.44
CA GLU A 122 -0.96 31.83 3.19
C GLU A 122 -1.65 30.91 4.19
N GLU A 123 -1.56 31.19 5.48
CA GLU A 123 -2.23 30.44 6.55
C GLU A 123 -3.75 30.39 6.32
N ALA A 124 -4.38 31.53 6.00
CA ALA A 124 -5.82 31.59 5.75
C ALA A 124 -6.24 30.73 4.55
N ARG A 125 -5.46 30.79 3.45
CA ARG A 125 -5.68 29.96 2.25
C ARG A 125 -5.52 28.47 2.56
N ALA A 126 -4.45 28.10 3.26
CA ALA A 126 -4.17 26.71 3.64
C ALA A 126 -5.22 26.16 4.62
N ALA A 127 -5.69 26.98 5.57
CA ALA A 127 -6.74 26.59 6.51
C ALA A 127 -8.10 26.35 5.82
N LEU A 128 -8.49 27.22 4.87
CA LEU A 128 -9.67 27.01 4.03
C LEU A 128 -9.54 25.72 3.22
N PHE A 129 -8.36 25.50 2.66
CA PHE A 129 -8.07 24.31 1.87
C PHE A 129 -8.16 23.02 2.69
N SER A 130 -7.52 22.98 3.86
CA SER A 130 -7.60 21.87 4.82
C SER A 130 -9.05 21.52 5.18
N ARG A 131 -9.92 22.52 5.40
CA ARG A 131 -11.35 22.26 5.68
C ARG A 131 -12.07 21.58 4.51
N ARG A 132 -11.73 21.93 3.26
CA ARG A 132 -12.31 21.29 2.07
C ARG A 132 -11.87 19.84 1.95
N ILE A 133 -10.58 19.54 2.18
CA ILE A 133 -10.10 18.15 2.19
C ILE A 133 -10.83 17.35 3.26
N GLN A 134 -10.98 17.89 4.47
CA GLN A 134 -11.69 17.23 5.55
C GLN A 134 -13.15 16.91 5.18
N ALA A 135 -13.86 17.85 4.55
CA ALA A 135 -15.21 17.62 4.06
C ALA A 135 -15.24 16.52 2.98
N GLY A 136 -14.29 16.54 2.03
CA GLY A 136 -14.15 15.52 0.99
C GLY A 136 -13.87 14.12 1.56
N LEU A 137 -13.03 14.02 2.59
CA LEU A 137 -12.75 12.77 3.30
C LEU A 137 -14.01 12.20 3.97
N ASN A 138 -14.83 13.04 4.60
CA ASN A 138 -16.07 12.60 5.22
C ASN A 138 -17.07 12.07 4.17
N VAL A 139 -17.20 12.78 3.04
CA VAL A 139 -18.04 12.34 1.91
C VAL A 139 -17.52 11.02 1.34
N PHE A 140 -16.21 10.89 1.17
CA PHE A 140 -15.62 9.65 0.67
C PHE A 140 -15.88 8.50 1.63
N ALA A 141 -15.67 8.68 2.94
CA ALA A 141 -15.90 7.65 3.93
C ALA A 141 -17.35 7.13 3.88
N ALA A 142 -18.34 8.03 3.81
CA ALA A 142 -19.74 7.66 3.69
C ALA A 142 -20.02 6.88 2.38
N ARG A 143 -19.51 7.36 1.24
CA ARG A 143 -19.71 6.70 -0.06
C ARG A 143 -19.01 5.34 -0.12
N LYS A 144 -17.84 5.21 0.51
CA LYS A 144 -17.07 3.96 0.60
C LYS A 144 -17.89 2.88 1.30
N GLU A 145 -18.42 3.18 2.49
CA GLU A 145 -19.25 2.22 3.22
C GLU A 145 -20.50 1.82 2.43
N ALA A 146 -21.13 2.77 1.73
CA ALA A 146 -22.28 2.47 0.88
C ALA A 146 -21.92 1.53 -0.29
N VAL A 147 -20.79 1.76 -0.96
CA VAL A 147 -20.31 0.89 -2.05
C VAL A 147 -19.89 -0.48 -1.52
N LYS A 148 -19.19 -0.55 -0.38
CA LYS A 148 -18.84 -1.83 0.27
C LYS A 148 -20.08 -2.64 0.63
N ALA A 149 -21.09 -2.00 1.22
CA ALA A 149 -22.36 -2.66 1.56
C ALA A 149 -23.09 -3.17 0.30
N GLY A 150 -23.13 -2.37 -0.76
CA GLY A 150 -23.70 -2.77 -2.05
C GLY A 150 -22.97 -3.96 -2.67
N TYR A 151 -21.63 -3.95 -2.63
CA TYR A 151 -20.81 -5.06 -3.13
C TYR A 151 -21.02 -6.35 -2.32
N ALA A 152 -21.04 -6.26 -0.99
CA ALA A 152 -21.28 -7.41 -0.11
C ALA A 152 -22.68 -8.01 -0.33
N ALA A 153 -23.70 -7.18 -0.51
CA ALA A 153 -25.06 -7.63 -0.82
C ALA A 153 -25.11 -8.36 -2.17
N ALA A 154 -24.48 -7.80 -3.20
CA ALA A 154 -24.41 -8.43 -4.53
C ALA A 154 -23.65 -9.77 -4.50
N LEU A 155 -22.54 -9.86 -3.74
CA LEU A 155 -21.79 -11.10 -3.57
C LEU A 155 -22.60 -12.17 -2.81
N ALA A 156 -23.35 -11.77 -1.78
CA ALA A 156 -24.22 -12.68 -1.03
C ALA A 156 -25.33 -13.26 -1.92
N ASN A 157 -25.98 -12.43 -2.74
CA ASN A 157 -26.99 -12.88 -3.69
C ASN A 157 -26.40 -13.89 -4.69
N ARG A 158 -25.24 -13.57 -5.27
CA ARG A 158 -24.54 -14.47 -6.20
C ARG A 158 -24.22 -15.82 -5.55
N THR A 159 -23.72 -15.81 -4.32
CA THR A 159 -23.39 -17.04 -3.58
C THR A 159 -24.64 -17.89 -3.33
N ILE A 160 -25.77 -17.25 -3.00
CA ILE A 160 -27.06 -17.92 -2.83
C ILE A 160 -27.51 -18.56 -4.16
N ASP A 161 -27.46 -17.82 -5.27
CA ASP A 161 -27.85 -18.32 -6.59
C ASP A 161 -26.97 -19.48 -7.06
N GLU A 162 -25.65 -19.39 -6.85
CA GLU A 162 -24.70 -20.48 -7.15
C GLU A 162 -25.00 -21.74 -6.31
N ALA A 163 -25.32 -21.57 -5.03
CA ALA A 163 -25.70 -22.69 -4.16
C ALA A 163 -27.02 -23.35 -4.59
N PHE A 164 -28.02 -22.57 -5.00
CA PHE A 164 -29.29 -23.10 -5.52
C PHE A 164 -29.11 -23.84 -6.84
N ALA A 165 -28.34 -23.27 -7.78
CA ALA A 165 -28.03 -23.92 -9.05
C ALA A 165 -27.25 -25.23 -8.88
N ALA A 166 -26.39 -25.32 -7.87
CA ALA A 166 -25.68 -26.55 -7.53
C ALA A 166 -26.61 -27.64 -6.93
N PHE A 167 -27.70 -27.25 -6.27
CA PHE A 167 -28.63 -28.17 -5.61
C PHE A 167 -29.77 -28.62 -6.53
N ASP A 168 -30.28 -27.73 -7.38
CA ASP A 168 -31.42 -27.98 -8.27
C ASP A 168 -31.06 -27.57 -9.70
N GLU A 169 -30.80 -28.55 -10.57
CA GLU A 169 -30.48 -28.31 -11.99
C GLU A 169 -31.62 -27.61 -12.76
N SER A 170 -32.86 -27.64 -12.24
CA SER A 170 -34.01 -26.93 -12.81
C SER A 170 -34.17 -25.50 -12.29
N TYR A 171 -33.35 -25.10 -11.32
CA TYR A 171 -33.30 -23.73 -10.82
C TYR A 171 -32.82 -22.80 -11.94
N VAL A 172 -33.69 -21.86 -12.30
CA VAL A 172 -33.33 -20.74 -13.17
C VAL A 172 -33.12 -19.54 -12.26
N PRO A 173 -31.89 -19.00 -12.17
CA PRO A 173 -31.64 -17.78 -11.42
C PRO A 173 -32.62 -16.68 -11.83
N GLY A 174 -32.91 -15.76 -10.91
CA GLY A 174 -33.51 -14.48 -11.29
C GLY A 174 -32.66 -13.77 -12.38
N ARG A 175 -33.20 -12.71 -13.00
CA ARG A 175 -32.55 -11.98 -14.12
C ARG A 175 -31.01 -11.92 -13.93
N PRO A 176 -30.19 -12.56 -14.80
CA PRO A 176 -28.75 -12.59 -14.63
C PRO A 176 -28.20 -11.21 -14.99
N VAL A 177 -28.18 -10.32 -14.01
CA VAL A 177 -27.31 -9.16 -14.03
C VAL A 177 -26.03 -9.63 -13.36
N ASP A 178 -24.88 -9.27 -13.92
CA ASP A 178 -23.64 -9.29 -13.15
C ASP A 178 -23.82 -8.32 -11.96
N ASP A 179 -24.49 -8.76 -10.88
CA ASP A 179 -25.00 -7.90 -9.80
C ASP A 179 -23.84 -7.20 -9.07
N VAL A 180 -22.64 -7.78 -9.16
CA VAL A 180 -21.41 -7.20 -8.64
C VAL A 180 -20.81 -6.14 -9.58
N ALA A 181 -21.05 -6.19 -10.90
CA ALA A 181 -20.45 -5.24 -11.84
C ALA A 181 -20.82 -3.77 -11.58
N PRO A 182 -22.09 -3.40 -11.29
CA PRO A 182 -22.42 -2.03 -10.91
C PRO A 182 -21.69 -1.56 -9.65
N ALA A 183 -21.58 -2.43 -8.63
CA ALA A 183 -20.87 -2.11 -7.39
C ALA A 183 -19.36 -1.95 -7.64
N ARG A 184 -18.77 -2.82 -8.46
CA ARG A 184 -17.37 -2.75 -8.88
C ARG A 184 -17.09 -1.49 -9.70
N ALA A 185 -17.94 -1.16 -10.67
CA ALA A 185 -17.82 0.07 -11.46
C ALA A 185 -17.94 1.33 -10.58
N ALA A 186 -18.81 1.32 -9.57
CA ALA A 186 -18.92 2.41 -8.62
C ALA A 186 -17.65 2.56 -7.76
N ALA A 187 -17.03 1.45 -7.35
CA ALA A 187 -15.75 1.46 -6.66
C ALA A 187 -14.63 2.02 -7.56
N ASP A 188 -14.56 1.58 -8.81
CA ASP A 188 -13.58 2.06 -9.80
C ASP A 188 -13.70 3.56 -10.05
N ASP A 189 -14.91 4.09 -10.22
CA ASP A 189 -15.16 5.52 -10.36
C ASP A 189 -14.66 6.31 -9.15
N MET A 190 -14.91 5.79 -7.94
CA MET A 190 -14.44 6.40 -6.71
C MET A 190 -12.91 6.39 -6.61
N LEU A 191 -12.27 5.30 -7.00
CA LEU A 191 -10.82 5.15 -6.98
C LEU A 191 -10.15 6.08 -8.01
N ARG A 192 -10.73 6.22 -9.21
CA ARG A 192 -10.25 7.18 -10.21
C ARG A 192 -10.28 8.62 -9.67
N GLY A 193 -11.43 9.05 -9.13
CA GLY A 193 -11.53 10.38 -8.54
C GLY A 193 -10.63 10.58 -7.32
N ALA A 194 -10.35 9.51 -6.55
CA ALA A 194 -9.40 9.57 -5.46
C ALA A 194 -7.96 9.76 -5.95
N ALA A 195 -7.54 9.03 -6.97
CA ALA A 195 -6.20 9.13 -7.54
C ALA A 195 -5.91 10.54 -8.09
N GLU A 196 -6.88 11.18 -8.76
CA GLU A 196 -6.77 12.56 -9.22
C GLU A 196 -6.52 13.54 -8.06
N LEU A 197 -7.26 13.39 -6.95
CA LEU A 197 -7.08 14.22 -5.77
C LEU A 197 -5.71 13.97 -5.11
N GLU A 198 -5.30 12.71 -4.99
CA GLU A 198 -4.01 12.31 -4.42
C GLU A 198 -2.84 12.91 -5.21
N GLN A 199 -2.91 12.85 -6.55
CA GLN A 199 -1.93 13.48 -7.42
C GLN A 199 -1.90 15.00 -7.24
N TRP A 200 -3.06 15.65 -7.16
CA TRP A 200 -3.14 17.09 -6.93
C TRP A 200 -2.60 17.50 -5.55
N LEU A 201 -2.67 16.63 -4.55
CA LEU A 201 -2.05 16.81 -3.24
C LEU A 201 -0.53 16.55 -3.22
N GLY A 202 0.07 16.25 -4.37
CA GLY A 202 1.51 16.00 -4.52
C GLY A 202 1.93 14.55 -4.25
N GLY A 203 0.98 13.61 -4.21
CA GLY A 203 1.25 12.19 -4.02
C GLY A 203 1.71 11.80 -2.61
N ASP A 204 1.54 10.53 -2.29
CA ASP A 204 2.11 9.96 -1.07
C ASP A 204 3.63 9.79 -1.27
N THR A 205 4.41 10.15 -0.25
CA THR A 205 5.86 9.98 -0.27
C THR A 205 6.28 8.66 0.38
N ALA A 206 5.32 7.95 0.99
CA ALA A 206 5.55 6.61 1.48
C ALA A 206 5.91 5.67 0.30
N PRO A 207 6.82 4.70 0.52
CA PRO A 207 7.11 3.67 -0.45
C PRO A 207 5.84 2.99 -0.94
N GLU A 208 5.72 2.81 -2.25
CA GLU A 208 4.57 2.12 -2.83
C GLU A 208 4.69 0.61 -2.58
N ILE A 209 3.62 0.02 -2.06
CA ILE A 209 3.54 -1.43 -1.87
C ILE A 209 3.22 -2.06 -3.22
N SER A 210 3.99 -3.08 -3.58
CA SER A 210 3.75 -3.96 -4.70
C SER A 210 3.47 -5.37 -4.19
N GLU A 211 2.81 -6.16 -5.03
CA GLU A 211 2.51 -7.54 -4.76
C GLU A 211 3.21 -8.42 -5.78
N LEU A 212 3.96 -9.41 -5.32
CA LEU A 212 4.38 -10.53 -6.14
C LEU A 212 3.33 -11.64 -6.04
N ARG A 213 2.85 -12.10 -7.20
CA ARG A 213 1.93 -13.23 -7.32
C ARG A 213 2.55 -14.39 -8.09
N LEU A 214 2.60 -15.55 -7.46
CA LEU A 214 2.92 -16.80 -8.15
C LEU A 214 1.63 -17.61 -8.33
N GLU A 215 1.09 -17.61 -9.55
CA GLU A 215 -0.17 -18.31 -9.86
C GLU A 215 -0.09 -19.81 -9.56
N THR A 216 1.10 -20.40 -9.67
CA THR A 216 1.34 -21.82 -9.41
C THR A 216 1.16 -22.24 -7.96
N SER A 217 1.15 -21.29 -7.02
CA SER A 217 1.31 -21.58 -5.59
C SER A 217 0.35 -20.84 -4.68
N GLU A 218 -0.64 -20.12 -5.23
CA GLU A 218 -1.56 -19.27 -4.47
C GLU A 218 -0.85 -18.40 -3.43
N LEU A 219 0.35 -17.93 -3.78
CA LEU A 219 1.20 -17.12 -2.90
C LEU A 219 1.06 -15.65 -3.29
N ARG A 220 0.85 -14.81 -2.27
CA ARG A 220 0.87 -13.35 -2.40
C ARG A 220 1.91 -12.79 -1.45
N LEU A 221 2.86 -12.04 -2.00
CA LEU A 221 3.94 -11.43 -1.25
C LEU A 221 3.87 -9.92 -1.40
N LEU A 222 3.64 -9.22 -0.30
CA LEU A 222 3.67 -7.77 -0.23
C LEU A 222 5.09 -7.29 0.06
N PHE A 223 5.56 -6.35 -0.74
CA PHE A 223 6.85 -5.71 -0.53
C PHE A 223 6.78 -4.24 -0.96
N ALA A 224 7.71 -3.42 -0.50
CA ALA A 224 7.84 -2.04 -0.98
C ALA A 224 9.24 -1.76 -1.48
N VAL A 225 9.33 -0.97 -2.55
CA VAL A 225 10.61 -0.56 -3.13
C VAL A 225 11.07 0.72 -2.44
N VAL A 226 12.16 0.64 -1.66
CA VAL A 226 12.72 1.80 -0.94
C VAL A 226 13.85 2.48 -1.72
N SER A 227 14.46 1.77 -2.66
CA SER A 227 15.39 2.29 -3.66
C SER A 227 15.40 1.35 -4.89
N PRO A 228 15.92 1.76 -6.06
CA PRO A 228 15.89 0.93 -7.27
C PRO A 228 16.36 -0.52 -7.07
N ASP A 229 17.40 -0.72 -6.23
CA ASP A 229 17.99 -2.03 -5.96
C ASP A 229 17.67 -2.57 -4.56
N THR A 230 16.75 -1.95 -3.81
CA THR A 230 16.38 -2.43 -2.47
C THR A 230 14.88 -2.46 -2.26
N ALA A 231 14.36 -3.64 -1.95
CA ALA A 231 13.00 -3.85 -1.49
C ALA A 231 12.95 -4.21 -0.01
N VAL A 232 11.87 -3.85 0.66
CA VAL A 232 11.52 -4.33 2.01
C VAL A 232 10.40 -5.35 1.85
N LEU A 233 10.63 -6.58 2.30
CA LEU A 233 9.61 -7.61 2.37
C LEU A 233 8.71 -7.33 3.57
N LEU A 234 7.40 -7.32 3.37
CA LEU A 234 6.44 -6.88 4.38
C LEU A 234 5.62 -8.03 4.94
N VAL A 235 4.83 -8.69 4.10
CA VAL A 235 3.89 -9.73 4.52
C VAL A 235 3.75 -10.75 3.41
N VAL A 236 3.65 -12.03 3.77
CA VAL A 236 3.40 -13.13 2.84
C VAL A 236 2.13 -13.86 3.25
N GLY A 237 1.28 -14.17 2.29
CA GLY A 237 0.08 -15.01 2.45
C GLY A 237 0.14 -16.18 1.49
N ILE A 238 -0.29 -17.35 1.96
CA ILE A 238 -0.25 -18.60 1.18
C ILE A 238 -1.50 -19.43 1.47
N GLY A 239 -2.15 -19.93 0.42
CA GLY A 239 -3.27 -20.87 0.54
C GLY A 239 -4.47 -20.32 1.32
N HIS A 240 -4.79 -19.04 1.15
CA HIS A 240 -5.94 -18.42 1.80
C HIS A 240 -7.23 -18.61 0.99
N ASP A 241 -8.27 -19.13 1.66
CA ASP A 241 -9.62 -19.21 1.09
C ASP A 241 -10.31 -17.84 0.99
N ASP A 242 -9.90 -16.88 1.84
CA ASP A 242 -10.47 -15.53 1.94
C ASP A 242 -9.35 -14.48 1.89
N TRP A 243 -9.00 -14.09 0.67
CA TRP A 243 -7.98 -13.07 0.42
C TRP A 243 -8.41 -11.67 0.86
N ASP A 244 -9.71 -11.34 0.86
CA ASP A 244 -10.20 -10.05 1.35
C ASP A 244 -9.83 -9.90 2.82
N ARG A 245 -10.17 -10.90 3.64
CA ARG A 245 -9.82 -10.91 5.06
C ARG A 245 -8.32 -10.89 5.30
N TRP A 246 -7.54 -11.61 4.47
CA TRP A 246 -6.09 -11.55 4.56
C TRP A 246 -5.57 -10.13 4.34
N TYR A 247 -6.01 -9.41 3.30
CA TYR A 247 -5.57 -8.02 3.10
C TYR A 247 -6.01 -7.08 4.21
N GLU A 248 -7.21 -7.25 4.78
CA GLU A 248 -7.66 -6.43 5.92
C GLU A 248 -6.67 -6.51 7.10
N GLN A 249 -6.03 -7.66 7.29
CA GLN A 249 -5.05 -7.89 8.35
C GLN A 249 -3.62 -7.55 7.91
N ALA A 250 -3.25 -7.90 6.67
CA ALA A 250 -1.90 -7.74 6.15
C ALA A 250 -1.54 -6.28 5.87
N LEU A 251 -2.48 -5.46 5.37
CA LEU A 251 -2.17 -4.08 4.98
C LEU A 251 -1.82 -3.15 6.16
N PRO A 252 -2.47 -3.22 7.33
CA PRO A 252 -2.00 -2.52 8.51
C PRO A 252 -0.58 -2.95 8.92
N LEU A 253 -0.31 -4.26 9.03
CA LEU A 253 1.01 -4.79 9.39
C LEU A 253 2.10 -4.33 8.42
N ALA A 254 1.82 -4.41 7.11
CA ALA A 254 2.74 -3.97 6.07
C ALA A 254 3.07 -2.47 6.16
N ARG A 255 2.15 -1.64 6.65
CA ARG A 255 2.39 -0.21 6.84
C ARG A 255 3.16 0.07 8.11
N ASP A 256 2.79 -0.56 9.21
CA ASP A 256 3.50 -0.42 10.49
C ASP A 256 4.97 -0.84 10.31
N GLU A 257 5.21 -1.92 9.57
CA GLU A 257 6.55 -2.35 9.16
C GLU A 257 7.31 -1.26 8.39
N LEU A 258 6.68 -0.53 7.47
CA LEU A 258 7.31 0.56 6.72
C LEU A 258 7.60 1.81 7.56
N GLU A 259 7.03 1.92 8.76
CA GLU A 259 7.29 3.00 9.70
C GLU A 259 8.47 2.69 10.64
N LEU A 260 9.01 1.47 10.61
CA LEU A 260 10.16 1.08 11.43
C LEU A 260 11.44 1.83 11.04
N GLU A 261 12.32 2.03 12.02
CA GLU A 261 13.62 2.65 11.80
C GLU A 261 14.55 1.75 10.99
N ASP A 262 15.47 2.35 10.21
CA ASP A 262 16.36 1.59 9.32
C ASP A 262 17.19 0.49 10.04
N GLY A 263 17.53 0.71 11.31
CA GLY A 263 18.27 -0.24 12.14
C GLY A 263 17.50 -1.50 12.54
N GLU A 264 16.20 -1.56 12.30
CA GLU A 264 15.37 -2.73 12.61
C GLU A 264 15.38 -3.79 11.51
N PHE A 265 15.92 -3.43 10.33
CA PHE A 265 15.97 -4.29 9.17
C PHE A 265 17.32 -4.97 9.00
N THR A 266 17.30 -6.23 8.58
CA THR A 266 18.49 -6.94 8.08
C THR A 266 18.41 -7.03 6.58
N GLY A 267 19.48 -6.62 5.88
CA GLY A 267 19.58 -6.66 4.43
C GLY A 267 20.26 -7.93 3.93
N TYR A 268 19.68 -8.51 2.88
CA TYR A 268 20.14 -9.74 2.25
C TYR A 268 20.37 -9.50 0.76
N ASP A 269 21.50 -10.00 0.24
CA ASP A 269 21.60 -10.34 -1.17
C ASP A 269 21.15 -11.80 -1.40
N LEU A 270 20.94 -12.21 -2.65
CA LEU A 270 20.48 -13.56 -2.98
C LEU A 270 21.32 -14.66 -2.33
N THR A 271 22.65 -14.49 -2.28
CA THR A 271 23.55 -15.51 -1.74
C THR A 271 23.39 -15.63 -0.23
N THR A 272 23.41 -14.51 0.48
CA THR A 272 23.24 -14.47 1.94
C THR A 272 21.85 -14.97 2.36
N PHE A 273 20.79 -14.62 1.63
CA PHE A 273 19.43 -15.11 1.87
C PHE A 273 19.36 -16.64 1.79
N LEU A 274 19.83 -17.21 0.68
CA LEU A 274 19.77 -18.66 0.46
C LEU A 274 20.64 -19.42 1.45
N THR A 275 21.83 -18.91 1.77
CA THR A 275 22.73 -19.55 2.74
C THR A 275 22.13 -19.58 4.15
N GLU A 276 21.39 -18.53 4.53
CA GLU A 276 20.78 -18.44 5.87
C GLU A 276 19.52 -19.31 6.00
N TYR A 277 18.63 -19.28 5.01
CA TYR A 277 17.31 -19.91 5.11
C TYR A 277 17.21 -21.29 4.43
N PHE A 278 18.08 -21.59 3.46
CA PHE A 278 18.03 -22.82 2.65
C PHE A 278 19.41 -23.48 2.52
N PRO A 279 20.12 -23.73 3.64
CA PRO A 279 21.47 -24.26 3.58
C PRO A 279 21.49 -25.67 2.94
N GLY A 280 22.24 -25.80 1.85
CA GLY A 280 22.34 -27.05 1.07
C GLY A 280 21.25 -27.24 0.00
N GLU A 281 20.26 -26.34 -0.08
CA GLU A 281 19.19 -26.35 -1.08
C GLU A 281 19.29 -25.15 -2.05
N GLU A 282 20.37 -24.36 -1.99
CA GLU A 282 20.48 -23.06 -2.67
C GLU A 282 20.33 -23.20 -4.19
N ALA A 283 20.95 -24.23 -4.77
CA ALA A 283 20.86 -24.51 -6.21
C ALA A 283 19.47 -24.98 -6.63
N GLU A 284 18.78 -25.73 -5.78
CA GLU A 284 17.42 -26.22 -6.07
C GLU A 284 16.42 -25.06 -6.08
N ILE A 285 16.47 -24.19 -5.07
CA ILE A 285 15.60 -23.02 -4.97
C ILE A 285 15.83 -22.06 -6.14
N GLN A 286 17.09 -21.83 -6.54
CA GLN A 286 17.39 -21.01 -7.72
C GLN A 286 16.87 -21.64 -9.01
N ALA A 287 17.00 -22.96 -9.17
CA ALA A 287 16.49 -23.66 -10.35
C ALA A 287 14.95 -23.59 -10.42
N ALA A 288 14.26 -23.81 -9.29
CA ALA A 288 12.81 -23.70 -9.20
C ALA A 288 12.32 -22.29 -9.54
N ALA A 289 12.94 -21.26 -8.97
CA ALA A 289 12.62 -19.86 -9.28
C ALA A 289 12.87 -19.53 -10.77
N HIS A 290 13.93 -20.06 -11.37
CA HIS A 290 14.18 -19.89 -12.80
C HIS A 290 13.09 -20.53 -13.65
N LEU A 291 12.65 -21.75 -13.30
CA LEU A 291 11.57 -22.43 -14.00
C LEU A 291 10.27 -21.61 -13.95
N VAL A 292 9.87 -21.14 -12.76
CA VAL A 292 8.70 -20.27 -12.58
C VAL A 292 8.75 -19.07 -13.52
N ARG A 293 9.92 -18.40 -13.63
CA ARG A 293 10.10 -17.26 -14.53
C ARG A 293 10.03 -17.58 -16.02
N THR A 294 10.36 -18.80 -16.42
CA THR A 294 10.30 -19.23 -17.82
C THR A 294 8.96 -19.84 -18.23
N SER A 295 8.13 -20.22 -17.25
CA SER A 295 6.83 -20.86 -17.45
C SER A 295 5.63 -19.92 -17.34
N GLY A 296 5.79 -18.76 -16.70
CA GLY A 296 4.79 -17.67 -16.67
C GLY A 296 5.07 -16.62 -17.74
#